data_AF-B4F646-F1
#
_entry.id   AF-B4F646-F1
#
_cell.length_a   1.000
_cell.length_b   1.000
_cell.length_c   1.000
_cell.angle_alpha   90.00
_cell.angle_beta   90.00
_cell.angle_gamma   90.00
#
_symmetry.space_group_name_H-M   'P 1'
#
loop_
_entity.id
_entity.type
_entity.pdbx_description
1 polymer ?
#
loop_
_entity_poly.entity_id
_entity_poly.type
_entity_poly.pdbx_seq_one_letter_code
_entity_poly.pdbx_strand_id
1 'polypeptide(L)'
;MVPWQLEMKPIAERTVGQSRVNLQQSQCSSGECNLGNFFTDVMLHAFVKDASSSSEESWSNVTIALTSTGTFRVPIPAGNITYKQLFAMCPWQNRLVTLSLRGKHIVELLEHVVAPMNASSATPRSSRFLQVSGLRIRYDLNADQRVFSVRVRCSKCLVPRYIRLDLEHKYRVVVMEYLANGKNGFSVISENAEDPE
;
A
#
# COMPACT_ATOMS: atom_id res chain seq x y z
N MET A 1 -27.00 -33.82 -0.16
CA MET A 1 -26.00 -32.78 -0.50
C MET A 1 -25.36 -32.34 0.80
N VAL A 2 -24.04 -32.46 0.94
CA VAL A 2 -23.34 -31.97 2.13
C VAL A 2 -23.42 -30.43 2.10
N PRO A 3 -23.75 -29.75 3.21
CA PRO A 3 -23.69 -28.29 3.25
C PRO A 3 -22.30 -27.79 2.86
N TRP A 4 -22.22 -26.92 1.84
CA TRP A 4 -20.96 -26.39 1.30
C TRP A 4 -20.03 -25.79 2.37
N GLN A 5 -20.62 -25.29 3.48
CA GLN A 5 -19.86 -24.76 4.62
C GLN A 5 -18.96 -25.81 5.27
N LEU A 6 -19.40 -27.09 5.31
CA LEU A 6 -18.59 -28.19 5.86
C LEU A 6 -17.40 -28.53 4.97
N GLU A 7 -17.56 -28.41 3.65
CA GLU A 7 -16.47 -28.63 2.68
C GLU A 7 -15.46 -27.49 2.72
N MET A 8 -15.91 -26.24 2.92
CA MET A 8 -15.04 -25.06 3.00
C MET A 8 -14.32 -24.91 4.34
N LYS A 9 -14.88 -25.47 5.43
CA LYS A 9 -14.34 -25.35 6.79
C LYS A 9 -12.85 -25.69 6.92
N PRO A 10 -12.33 -26.83 6.41
CA PRO A 10 -10.90 -27.16 6.52
C PRO A 10 -9.99 -26.15 5.81
N ILE A 11 -10.44 -25.57 4.69
CA ILE A 11 -9.69 -24.55 3.96
C ILE A 11 -9.71 -23.23 4.74
N ALA A 12 -10.90 -22.83 5.21
CA ALA A 12 -11.12 -21.58 5.92
C ALA A 12 -10.36 -21.52 7.26
N GLU A 13 -10.36 -22.61 8.02
CA GLU A 13 -9.72 -22.70 9.34
C GLU A 13 -8.22 -23.03 9.29
N ARG A 14 -7.68 -23.29 8.09
CA ARG A 14 -6.24 -23.52 7.92
C ARG A 14 -5.46 -22.31 8.43
N THR A 15 -4.61 -22.57 9.42
CA THR A 15 -3.67 -21.57 9.94
C THR A 15 -2.56 -21.34 8.91
N VAL A 16 -2.33 -20.08 8.57
CA VAL A 16 -1.29 -19.65 7.63
C VAL A 16 -0.07 -19.06 8.34
N GLY A 17 -0.24 -18.61 9.58
CA GLY A 17 0.82 -18.01 10.38
C GLY A 17 0.30 -17.50 11.72
N GLN A 18 1.10 -16.67 12.39
CA GLN A 18 0.76 -16.10 13.69
C GLN A 18 1.22 -14.64 13.75
N SER A 19 0.42 -13.77 14.37
CA SER A 19 0.84 -12.42 14.76
C SER A 19 0.91 -12.30 16.27
N ARG A 20 1.94 -11.64 16.80
CA ARG A 20 2.03 -11.30 18.24
C ARG A 20 1.30 -10.01 18.60
N VAL A 21 0.89 -9.23 17.60
CA VAL A 21 0.20 -7.94 17.77
C VAL A 21 -1.12 -7.94 17.03
N ASN A 22 -2.05 -7.09 17.48
CA ASN A 22 -3.29 -6.86 16.75
C ASN A 22 -3.01 -6.00 15.51
N LEU A 23 -3.42 -6.45 14.32
CA LEU A 23 -3.29 -5.69 13.08
C LEU A 23 -4.54 -4.82 12.91
N GLN A 24 -4.41 -3.53 13.23
CA GLN A 24 -5.53 -2.61 13.38
C GLN A 24 -5.85 -1.86 12.09
N GLN A 25 -7.14 -1.80 11.77
CA GLN A 25 -7.67 -1.10 10.59
C GLN A 25 -8.18 0.32 10.90
N SER A 26 -8.59 0.57 12.15
CA SER A 26 -9.29 1.80 12.54
C SER A 26 -8.48 3.09 12.33
N GLN A 27 -7.15 3.00 12.45
CA GLN A 27 -6.25 4.14 12.33
C GLN A 27 -5.85 4.45 10.89
N CYS A 28 -6.09 3.54 9.94
CA CYS A 28 -5.55 3.66 8.58
C CYS A 28 -6.05 4.92 7.86
N SER A 29 -7.20 5.48 8.24
CA SER A 29 -7.77 6.70 7.62
C SER A 29 -7.28 8.00 8.24
N SER A 30 -6.69 7.96 9.43
CA SER A 30 -6.15 9.13 10.12
C SER A 30 -4.63 9.24 10.04
N GLY A 31 -3.95 8.18 9.63
CA GLY A 31 -2.49 8.12 9.59
C GLY A 31 -1.98 6.71 9.31
N GLU A 32 -0.71 6.47 9.66
CA GLU A 32 -0.08 5.16 9.54
C GLU A 32 -0.78 4.13 10.44
N CYS A 33 -1.02 2.94 9.89
CA CYS A 33 -1.55 1.80 10.65
C CYS A 33 -0.71 0.54 10.38
N ASN A 34 -0.53 -0.28 11.40
CA ASN A 34 0.31 -1.48 11.28
C ASN A 34 -0.25 -2.53 10.31
N LEU A 35 -1.57 -2.61 10.14
CA LEU A 35 -2.20 -3.47 9.14
C LEU A 35 -1.84 -3.00 7.72
N GLY A 36 -1.84 -1.69 7.51
CA GLY A 36 -1.42 -1.04 6.26
C GLY A 36 0.02 -1.40 5.91
N ASN A 37 0.93 -1.18 6.87
CA ASN A 37 2.34 -1.52 6.73
C ASN A 37 2.53 -3.00 6.36
N PHE A 38 1.92 -3.90 7.13
CA PHE A 38 1.98 -5.35 6.87
C PHE A 38 1.53 -5.68 5.44
N PHE A 39 0.38 -5.14 5.02
CA PHE A 39 -0.17 -5.44 3.70
C PHE A 39 0.70 -4.88 2.57
N THR A 40 1.17 -3.63 2.67
CA THR A 40 2.04 -3.04 1.65
C THR A 40 3.41 -3.71 1.58
N ASP A 41 3.94 -4.20 2.71
CA ASP A 41 5.17 -4.98 2.73
C ASP A 41 4.97 -6.34 2.05
N VAL A 42 3.83 -6.99 2.26
CA VAL A 42 3.47 -8.24 1.56
C VAL A 42 3.32 -8.00 0.05
N MET A 43 2.62 -6.93 -0.35
CA MET A 43 2.50 -6.54 -1.75
C MET A 43 3.87 -6.37 -2.39
N LEU A 44 4.76 -5.66 -1.71
CA LEU A 44 6.10 -5.40 -2.22
C LEU A 44 6.96 -6.68 -2.25
N HIS A 45 6.86 -7.52 -1.22
CA HIS A 45 7.55 -8.80 -1.15
C HIS A 45 7.17 -9.74 -2.29
N ALA A 46 5.90 -9.74 -2.71
CA ALA A 46 5.44 -10.56 -3.84
C ALA A 46 6.19 -10.25 -5.14
N PHE A 47 6.50 -8.97 -5.40
CA PHE A 47 7.26 -8.57 -6.59
C PHE A 47 8.77 -8.62 -6.38
N VAL A 48 9.28 -8.31 -5.18
CA VAL A 48 10.72 -8.37 -4.89
C VAL A 48 11.24 -9.80 -4.99
N LYS A 49 10.45 -10.79 -4.57
CA LYS A 49 10.84 -12.20 -4.63
C LYS A 49 11.08 -12.68 -6.07
N ASP A 50 10.25 -12.18 -6.99
CA ASP A 50 10.30 -12.58 -8.41
C ASP A 50 11.13 -11.59 -9.25
N ALA A 51 11.51 -10.44 -8.68
CA ALA A 51 12.37 -9.45 -9.29
C ALA A 51 13.81 -9.95 -9.32
N SER A 52 14.23 -10.48 -10.48
CA SER A 52 15.64 -10.56 -10.83
C SER A 52 16.26 -9.16 -10.68
N SER A 53 17.40 -9.03 -9.99
CA SER A 53 18.18 -7.79 -9.99
C SER A 53 18.37 -7.34 -11.44
N SER A 54 17.70 -6.26 -11.84
CA SER A 54 17.66 -5.81 -13.24
C SER A 54 19.04 -5.42 -13.78
N SER A 55 20.00 -5.23 -12.88
CA SER A 55 21.41 -4.96 -13.13
C SER A 55 22.24 -5.35 -11.90
N GLU A 56 23.55 -5.55 -12.06
CA GLU A 56 24.49 -5.83 -10.95
C GLU A 56 24.50 -4.74 -9.87
N GLU A 57 23.97 -3.55 -10.17
CA GLU A 57 23.92 -2.39 -9.28
C GLU A 57 22.55 -2.15 -8.61
N SER A 58 21.56 -3.00 -8.88
CA SER A 58 20.18 -2.83 -8.43
C SER A 58 19.71 -4.02 -7.59
N TRP A 59 19.31 -3.77 -6.34
CA TRP A 59 18.79 -4.83 -5.48
C TRP A 59 17.33 -5.19 -5.79
N SER A 60 16.56 -4.29 -6.38
CA SER A 60 15.18 -4.54 -6.82
C SER A 60 14.69 -3.47 -7.79
N ASN A 61 13.91 -3.86 -8.79
CA ASN A 61 13.26 -2.96 -9.73
C ASN A 61 11.99 -2.29 -9.15
N VAL A 62 11.38 -2.88 -8.11
CA VAL A 62 10.16 -2.36 -7.48
C VAL A 62 10.40 -2.14 -6.00
N THR A 63 10.28 -0.89 -5.56
CA THR A 63 10.67 -0.50 -4.19
C THR A 63 9.57 0.20 -3.41
N ILE A 64 8.42 0.47 -4.05
CA ILE A 64 7.28 1.20 -3.48
C ILE A 64 6.02 0.33 -3.61
N ALA A 65 5.19 0.31 -2.57
CA ALA A 65 3.83 -0.22 -2.65
C ALA A 65 2.85 0.75 -2.00
N LEU A 66 1.67 0.92 -2.59
CA LEU A 66 0.61 1.80 -2.09
C LEU A 66 -0.71 1.05 -2.01
N THR A 67 -1.45 1.25 -0.92
CA THR A 67 -2.82 0.75 -0.78
C THR A 67 -3.69 1.78 -0.08
N SER A 68 -4.97 1.83 -0.44
CA SER A 68 -5.93 2.74 0.20
C SER A 68 -6.55 2.10 1.44
N THR A 69 -7.11 2.91 2.33
CA THR A 69 -7.83 2.38 3.51
C THR A 69 -9.04 1.52 3.18
N GLY A 70 -9.65 1.75 2.01
CA GLY A 70 -10.81 0.98 1.54
C GLY A 70 -10.49 -0.50 1.25
N THR A 71 -9.21 -0.85 1.15
CA THR A 71 -8.74 -2.22 0.97
C THR A 71 -9.11 -3.11 2.17
N PHE A 72 -9.13 -2.57 3.39
CA PHE A 72 -9.31 -3.35 4.61
C PHE A 72 -10.74 -3.28 5.14
N ARG A 73 -11.36 -4.44 5.41
CA ARG A 73 -12.72 -4.56 5.95
C ARG A 73 -12.78 -4.86 7.44
N VAL A 74 -11.85 -5.67 7.92
CA VAL A 74 -11.76 -6.04 9.35
C VAL A 74 -10.31 -6.07 9.80
N PRO A 75 -10.03 -5.81 11.09
CA PRO A 75 -8.71 -6.04 11.68
C PRO A 75 -8.41 -7.54 11.79
N ILE A 76 -7.14 -7.88 12.01
CA ILE A 76 -6.71 -9.25 12.32
C ILE A 76 -6.23 -9.30 13.77
N PRO A 77 -6.92 -10.02 14.67
CA PRO A 77 -6.49 -10.19 16.05
C PRO A 77 -5.09 -10.82 16.17
N ALA A 78 -4.42 -10.55 17.29
CA ALA A 78 -3.21 -11.29 17.66
C ALA A 78 -3.54 -12.78 17.86
N GLY A 79 -2.56 -13.65 17.60
CA GLY A 79 -2.69 -15.09 17.64
C GLY A 79 -2.60 -15.71 16.25
N ASN A 80 -3.17 -16.90 16.11
CA ASN A 80 -3.15 -17.66 14.86
C ASN A 80 -3.97 -16.92 13.79
N ILE A 81 -3.36 -16.76 12.62
CA ILE A 81 -4.00 -16.17 11.45
C ILE A 81 -4.47 -17.33 10.57
N THR A 82 -5.76 -17.35 10.28
CA THR A 82 -6.39 -18.34 9.41
C THR A 82 -6.67 -17.77 8.02
N TYR A 83 -6.85 -18.64 7.03
CA TYR A 83 -7.20 -18.24 5.67
C TYR A 83 -8.50 -17.42 5.64
N LYS A 84 -9.51 -17.80 6.45
CA LYS A 84 -10.75 -17.05 6.62
C LYS A 84 -10.52 -15.60 7.07
N GLN A 85 -9.58 -15.38 8.00
CA GLN A 85 -9.29 -14.03 8.49
C GLN A 85 -8.61 -13.16 7.43
N LEU A 86 -7.68 -13.72 6.65
CA LEU A 86 -7.07 -13.00 5.53
C LEU A 86 -8.12 -12.62 4.48
N PHE A 87 -9.01 -13.56 4.12
CA PHE A 87 -10.08 -13.30 3.17
C PHE A 87 -11.08 -12.27 3.70
N ALA A 88 -11.46 -12.35 4.98
CA ALA A 88 -12.34 -11.35 5.59
C ALA A 88 -11.70 -9.95 5.63
N MET A 89 -10.39 -9.87 5.89
CA MET A 89 -9.64 -8.61 5.94
C MET A 89 -9.61 -7.91 4.58
N CYS A 90 -9.28 -8.62 3.51
CA CYS A 90 -9.23 -8.10 2.14
C CYS A 90 -10.03 -9.02 1.21
N PRO A 91 -11.37 -8.89 1.16
CA PRO A 91 -12.26 -9.78 0.40
C PRO A 91 -12.30 -9.44 -1.09
N TRP A 92 -11.26 -8.79 -1.60
CA TRP A 92 -11.19 -8.28 -2.96
C TRP A 92 -10.49 -9.27 -3.86
N GLN A 93 -11.07 -9.57 -5.01
CA GLN A 93 -10.46 -10.39 -6.06
C GLN A 93 -9.58 -9.55 -7.01
N ASN A 94 -9.05 -8.43 -6.52
CA ASN A 94 -8.20 -7.54 -7.31
C ASN A 94 -6.81 -8.16 -7.47
N ARG A 95 -6.24 -8.03 -8.66
CA ARG A 95 -4.84 -8.39 -8.90
C ARG A 95 -3.92 -7.30 -8.35
N LEU A 96 -2.72 -7.70 -7.95
CA LEU A 96 -1.63 -6.75 -7.77
C LEU A 96 -1.03 -6.46 -9.13
N VAL A 97 -0.76 -5.20 -9.39
CA VAL A 97 -0.12 -4.73 -10.62
C VAL A 97 1.04 -3.82 -10.27
N THR A 98 2.07 -3.84 -11.10
CA THR A 98 3.14 -2.85 -11.08
C THR A 98 2.89 -1.80 -12.14
N LEU A 99 3.26 -0.56 -11.85
CA LEU A 99 3.21 0.54 -12.79
C LEU A 99 4.34 1.53 -12.50
N SER A 100 4.71 2.31 -13.50
CA SER A 100 5.72 3.36 -13.36
C SER A 100 5.04 4.72 -13.23
N LEU A 101 5.42 5.50 -12.21
CA LEU A 101 4.99 6.89 -12.02
C LEU A 101 6.19 7.80 -11.85
N ARG A 102 6.15 8.98 -12.46
CA ARG A 102 7.13 10.04 -12.16
C ARG A 102 6.94 10.54 -10.72
N GLY A 103 8.04 10.95 -10.09
CA GLY A 103 8.01 11.45 -8.72
C GLY A 103 7.00 12.58 -8.49
N LYS A 104 6.83 13.49 -9.46
CA LYS A 104 5.82 14.56 -9.38
C LYS A 104 4.39 14.04 -9.20
N HIS A 105 4.03 12.96 -9.90
CA HIS A 105 2.69 12.35 -9.79
C HIS A 105 2.52 11.57 -8.48
N ILE A 106 3.62 11.04 -7.92
CA ILE A 106 3.60 10.48 -6.56
C ILE A 106 3.32 11.60 -5.55
N VAL A 107 3.97 12.76 -5.66
CA VAL A 107 3.71 13.90 -4.76
C VAL A 107 2.27 14.40 -4.93
N GLU A 108 1.80 14.58 -6.16
CA GLU A 108 0.41 14.95 -6.47
C GLU A 108 -0.61 13.98 -5.86
N LEU A 109 -0.36 12.68 -5.97
CA LEU A 109 -1.16 11.64 -5.36
C LEU A 109 -1.20 11.77 -3.83
N LEU A 110 -0.04 12.02 -3.20
CA LEU A 110 0.08 12.17 -1.75
C LEU A 110 -0.60 13.44 -1.24
N GLU A 111 -0.59 14.53 -2.01
CA GLU A 111 -1.38 15.74 -1.72
C GLU A 111 -2.88 15.46 -1.80
N HIS A 112 -3.31 14.79 -2.88
CA HIS A 112 -4.72 14.50 -3.10
C HIS A 112 -5.33 13.63 -1.98
N VAL A 113 -4.57 12.67 -1.43
CA VAL A 113 -5.10 11.79 -0.38
C VAL A 113 -5.25 12.47 0.98
N VAL A 114 -4.50 13.55 1.24
CA VAL A 114 -4.61 14.32 2.49
C VAL A 114 -5.44 15.60 2.34
N ALA A 115 -5.78 16.01 1.12
CA ALA A 115 -6.62 17.19 0.87
C ALA A 115 -7.96 17.19 1.65
N PRO A 116 -8.69 16.05 1.81
CA PRO A 116 -9.92 16.02 2.60
C PRO A 116 -9.71 16.09 4.12
N MET A 117 -8.47 15.95 4.61
CA MET A 117 -8.19 15.96 6.05
C MET A 117 -8.34 17.39 6.57
N ASN A 118 -9.27 17.59 7.50
CA ASN A 118 -9.44 18.88 8.18
C ASN A 118 -8.45 18.99 9.35
N ALA A 119 -7.49 19.91 9.26
CA ALA A 119 -6.49 20.16 10.29
C ALA A 119 -7.08 20.63 11.63
N SER A 120 -8.26 21.27 11.61
CA SER A 120 -8.98 21.70 12.82
C SER A 120 -9.76 20.57 13.50
N SER A 121 -9.89 19.41 12.87
CA SER A 121 -10.54 18.24 13.49
C SER A 121 -9.63 17.63 14.55
N ALA A 122 -10.21 17.19 15.68
CA ALA A 122 -9.47 16.42 16.68
C ALA A 122 -8.94 15.08 16.12
N THR A 123 -9.59 14.56 15.08
CA THR A 123 -9.13 13.38 14.35
C THR A 123 -9.25 13.64 12.84
N PRO A 124 -8.25 14.28 12.20
CA PRO A 124 -8.22 14.46 10.77
C PRO A 124 -8.23 13.08 10.08
N ARG A 125 -9.11 12.89 9.10
CA ARG A 125 -9.30 11.60 8.42
C ARG A 125 -9.51 11.79 6.93
N SER A 126 -9.08 10.82 6.16
CA SER A 126 -9.37 10.69 4.73
C SER A 126 -9.72 9.24 4.41
N SER A 127 -10.84 9.03 3.74
CA SER A 127 -11.24 7.72 3.21
C SER A 127 -10.37 7.26 2.04
N ARG A 128 -9.48 8.13 1.56
CA ARG A 128 -8.53 7.88 0.47
C ARG A 128 -7.10 7.81 0.98
N PHE A 129 -6.86 7.88 2.30
CA PHE A 129 -5.51 7.87 2.85
C PHE A 129 -4.74 6.64 2.36
N LEU A 130 -3.47 6.84 2.02
CA LEU A 130 -2.61 5.77 1.51
C LEU A 130 -1.73 5.23 2.61
N GLN A 131 -1.75 3.92 2.77
CA GLN A 131 -0.73 3.16 3.47
C GLN A 131 0.36 2.82 2.46
N VAL A 132 1.62 2.84 2.91
CA VAL A 132 2.77 2.80 2.01
C VAL A 132 3.85 1.86 2.52
N SER A 133 4.57 1.24 1.59
CA SER A 133 5.89 0.64 1.85
C SER A 133 6.92 1.28 0.93
N GLY A 134 8.16 1.41 1.42
CA GLY A 134 9.26 2.01 0.66
C GLY A 134 9.26 3.54 0.57
N LEU A 135 8.31 4.22 1.22
CA LEU A 135 8.26 5.68 1.34
C LEU A 135 8.36 6.12 2.81
N ARG A 136 8.90 7.31 3.03
CA ARG A 136 8.81 8.06 4.29
C ARG A 136 8.32 9.45 3.96
N ILE A 137 7.13 9.78 4.45
CA ILE A 137 6.43 11.01 4.09
C ILE A 137 6.25 11.84 5.34
N ARG A 138 6.44 13.15 5.20
CA ARG A 138 6.06 14.12 6.22
C ARG A 138 4.99 15.03 5.66
N TYR A 139 3.91 15.17 6.42
CA TYR A 139 2.81 16.06 6.08
C TYR A 139 2.78 17.27 7.03
N ASP A 140 2.39 18.42 6.50
CA ASP A 140 1.94 19.58 7.25
C ASP A 140 0.51 19.92 6.83
N LEU A 141 -0.47 19.57 7.66
CA LEU A 141 -1.88 19.74 7.30
C LEU A 141 -2.35 21.20 7.30
N ASN A 142 -1.55 22.12 7.85
CA ASN A 142 -1.87 23.56 7.90
C ASN A 142 -1.32 24.33 6.69
N ALA A 143 -0.45 23.71 5.90
CA ALA A 143 0.13 24.31 4.70
C ALA A 143 -0.80 24.16 3.49
N ASP A 144 -0.64 25.05 2.50
CA ASP A 144 -1.31 24.93 1.20
C ASP A 144 -0.84 23.68 0.44
N GLN A 145 0.47 23.45 0.43
CA GLN A 145 1.09 22.19 0.00
C GLN A 145 1.39 21.35 1.23
N ARG A 146 0.60 20.30 1.43
CA ARG A 146 0.61 19.52 2.67
C ARG A 146 1.72 18.49 2.69
N VAL A 147 2.31 18.12 1.56
CA VAL A 147 3.45 17.20 1.47
C VAL A 147 4.73 17.98 1.70
N PHE A 148 5.21 17.98 2.94
CA PHE A 148 6.44 18.69 3.32
C PHE A 148 7.71 18.01 2.79
N SER A 149 7.77 16.67 2.85
CA SER A 149 8.92 15.94 2.31
C SER A 149 8.57 14.49 2.01
N VAL A 150 9.12 13.96 0.91
CA VAL A 150 9.05 12.54 0.55
C VAL A 150 10.46 11.98 0.40
N ARG A 151 10.71 10.89 1.10
CA ARG A 151 11.89 10.04 0.90
C ARG A 151 11.47 8.68 0.38
N VAL A 152 12.23 8.15 -0.56
CA VAL A 152 11.98 6.89 -1.25
C VAL A 152 13.15 5.95 -1.04
N ARG A 153 12.87 4.66 -0.90
CA ARG A 153 13.89 3.61 -0.84
C ARG A 153 14.53 3.46 -2.23
N CYS A 154 15.85 3.64 -2.35
CA CYS A 154 16.54 3.52 -3.63
C CYS A 154 16.34 2.12 -4.24
N SER A 155 16.18 2.04 -5.57
CA SER A 155 16.20 0.79 -6.35
C SER A 155 17.61 0.47 -6.84
N LYS A 156 18.26 1.46 -7.47
CA LYS A 156 19.63 1.40 -8.00
C LYS A 156 20.68 1.60 -6.88
N CYS A 157 20.78 0.62 -5.99
CA CYS A 157 21.76 0.58 -4.91
C CYS A 157 21.95 -0.86 -4.42
N LEU A 158 23.14 -1.22 -3.93
CA LEU A 158 23.38 -2.55 -3.36
C LEU A 158 22.79 -2.70 -1.95
N VAL A 159 22.82 -1.62 -1.16
CA VAL A 159 22.25 -1.57 0.20
C VAL A 159 21.11 -0.56 0.20
N PRO A 160 19.86 -1.00 0.46
CA PRO A 160 18.70 -0.13 0.41
C PRO A 160 18.78 1.01 1.44
N ARG A 161 18.65 2.24 0.97
CA ARG A 161 18.60 3.45 1.81
C ARG A 161 17.53 4.41 1.32
N TYR A 162 17.05 5.26 2.21
CA TYR A 162 16.09 6.31 1.87
C TYR A 162 16.80 7.55 1.33
N ILE A 163 16.47 7.93 0.10
CA ILE A 163 16.93 9.15 -0.56
C ILE A 163 15.76 10.12 -0.76
N ARG A 164 16.04 11.39 -1.06
CA ARG A 164 14.97 12.33 -1.46
C ARG A 164 14.34 11.85 -2.77
N LEU A 165 13.02 11.98 -2.87
CA LEU A 165 12.32 11.69 -4.11
C LEU A 165 12.65 12.77 -5.15
N ASP A 166 12.97 12.34 -6.37
CA ASP A 166 13.23 13.17 -7.54
C ASP A 166 11.94 13.26 -8.36
N LEU A 167 11.49 14.47 -8.67
CA LEU A 167 10.22 14.73 -9.33
C LEU A 167 10.16 14.21 -10.77
N GLU A 168 11.29 14.17 -11.48
CA GLU A 168 11.36 13.74 -12.88
C GLU A 168 11.73 12.26 -13.02
N HIS A 169 12.27 11.66 -11.95
CA HIS A 169 12.59 10.23 -11.96
C HIS A 169 11.31 9.37 -11.96
N LYS A 170 11.35 8.27 -12.72
CA LYS A 170 10.28 7.27 -12.75
C LYS A 170 10.53 6.22 -11.66
N TYR A 171 9.50 5.96 -10.87
CA TYR A 171 9.52 4.95 -9.82
C TYR A 171 8.51 3.87 -10.14
N ARG A 172 8.91 2.61 -9.95
CA ARG A 172 8.01 1.48 -10.10
C ARG A 172 7.30 1.20 -8.78
N VAL A 173 5.98 1.15 -8.85
CA VAL A 173 5.05 1.13 -7.72
C VAL A 173 4.13 -0.08 -7.85
N VAL A 174 3.95 -0.83 -6.76
CA VAL A 174 2.91 -1.87 -6.66
C VAL A 174 1.62 -1.26 -6.13
N VAL A 175 0.52 -1.51 -6.83
CA VAL A 175 -0.82 -1.17 -6.36
C VAL A 175 -1.79 -2.32 -6.62
N MET A 176 -2.97 -2.28 -6.01
CA MET A 176 -4.09 -3.10 -6.49
C MET A 176 -4.66 -2.52 -7.77
N GLU A 177 -5.12 -3.37 -8.68
CA GLU A 177 -5.75 -3.00 -9.97
C GLU A 177 -6.87 -1.95 -9.80
N TYR A 178 -7.62 -2.00 -8.70
CA TYR A 178 -8.62 -0.99 -8.37
C TYR A 178 -8.07 0.44 -8.35
N LEU A 179 -6.87 0.64 -7.78
CA LEU A 179 -6.20 1.95 -7.75
C LEU A 179 -5.56 2.28 -9.11
N ALA A 180 -4.99 1.29 -9.79
CA ALA A 180 -4.43 1.46 -11.13
C ALA A 180 -5.48 1.98 -12.13
N ASN A 181 -6.73 1.50 -12.01
CA ASN A 181 -7.86 1.93 -12.82
C ASN A 181 -8.52 3.25 -12.35
N GLY A 182 -7.82 4.02 -11.50
CA GLY A 182 -8.24 5.36 -11.09
C GLY A 182 -9.49 5.44 -10.21
N LYS A 183 -9.94 4.32 -9.63
CA LYS A 183 -11.16 4.29 -8.80
C LYS A 183 -10.94 5.09 -7.51
N ASN A 184 -12.02 5.46 -6.80
CA ASN A 184 -11.97 6.24 -5.56
C ASN A 184 -11.19 7.58 -5.65
N GLY A 185 -11.14 8.19 -6.85
CA GLY A 185 -10.45 9.47 -7.08
C GLY A 185 -8.95 9.32 -7.33
N PHE A 186 -8.45 8.13 -7.65
CA PHE A 186 -7.04 7.91 -7.97
C PHE A 186 -6.73 8.13 -9.46
N SER A 187 -7.41 9.09 -10.11
CA SER A 187 -7.25 9.36 -11.55
C SER A 187 -5.82 9.73 -11.94
N VAL A 188 -5.09 10.38 -11.02
CA VAL A 188 -3.65 10.65 -11.16
C VAL A 188 -2.87 9.40 -11.54
N ILE A 189 -3.25 8.23 -11.02
CA ILE A 189 -2.63 6.95 -11.39
C ILE A 189 -3.05 6.56 -12.81
N SER A 190 -4.35 6.43 -13.09
CA SER A 190 -4.81 5.95 -14.40
C SER A 190 -4.42 6.84 -15.57
N GLU A 191 -4.25 8.14 -15.34
CA GLU A 191 -3.92 9.12 -16.38
C GLU A 191 -2.42 9.25 -16.63
N ASN A 192 -1.57 8.90 -15.65
CA ASN A 192 -0.11 9.14 -15.73
C ASN A 192 0.74 7.87 -15.53
N ALA A 193 0.13 6.73 -15.24
CA ALA A 193 0.84 5.46 -15.09
C ALA A 193 1.38 4.99 -16.45
N GLU A 194 2.61 4.53 -16.44
CA GLU A 194 3.28 3.92 -17.59
C GLU A 194 3.58 2.45 -17.27
N ASP A 195 3.68 1.61 -18.30
CA ASP A 195 4.08 0.19 -18.21
C ASP A 195 3.33 -0.64 -17.13
N PRO A 196 1.98 -0.69 -17.14
CA PRO A 196 1.23 -1.51 -16.20
C PRO A 196 1.41 -3.02 -16.51
N GLU A 197 1.87 -3.78 -15.52
CA GLU A 197 2.11 -5.24 -15.58
C GLU A 197 1.50 -5.98 -14.38
#